data_AF-A0AAV3J8D4-F1
#
_entry.id   AF-A0AAV3J8D4-F1
#
_cell.length_a   1.000
_cell.length_b   1.000
_cell.length_c   1.000
_cell.angle_alpha   90.00
_cell.angle_beta   90.00
_cell.angle_gamma   90.00
#
_symmetry.space_group_name_H-M   'P 1'
#
loop_
_entity.id
_entity.type
_entity.pdbx_description
1 polymer ?
#
loop_
_entity_poly.entity_id
_entity_poly.type
_entity_poly.pdbx_seq_one_letter_code
_entity_poly.pdbx_strand_id
1 'polypeptide(L)'
;MYIYWARDLKPTELKRVLAISKLEQYEELTMTTAERLISEGIQQGIEKGKLEAAGEMLKKGIDLKTVLEITGFSEKTLKENGIL
;
A
#
# COMPACT_ATOMS: atom_id res chain seq x y z
N MET A 1 29.40 -1.02 33.84
CA MET A 1 28.47 -0.22 34.67
C MET A 1 28.57 1.24 34.25
N TYR A 2 27.66 1.71 33.39
CA TYR A 2 27.42 3.13 33.11
C TYR A 2 25.98 3.24 32.59
N ILE A 3 25.02 3.27 33.51
CA ILE A 3 23.64 3.67 33.22
C ILE A 3 23.54 5.19 33.48
N TYR A 4 24.04 5.97 32.52
CA TYR A 4 23.90 7.42 32.58
C TYR A 4 22.57 7.81 31.94
N TRP A 5 21.78 8.59 32.69
CA TRP A 5 20.78 9.54 32.19
C TRP A 5 19.40 9.05 31.74
N ALA A 6 18.56 8.72 32.71
CA ALA A 6 17.10 8.90 32.60
C ALA A 6 16.55 9.97 33.59
N ARG A 7 17.42 10.63 34.37
CA ARG A 7 17.01 11.47 35.50
C ARG A 7 17.00 12.98 35.25
N ASP A 8 17.45 13.44 34.08
CA ASP A 8 17.54 14.87 33.78
C ASP A 8 16.66 15.33 32.61
N LEU A 9 15.85 14.43 32.03
CA LEU A 9 14.74 14.89 31.19
C LEU A 9 13.70 15.53 32.11
N LYS A 10 13.63 16.87 32.09
CA LYS A 10 12.59 17.61 32.80
C LYS A 10 11.22 17.03 32.40
N PRO A 11 10.25 16.88 33.32
CA PRO A 11 8.94 16.30 33.02
C PRO A 11 8.25 16.94 31.81
N THR A 12 8.56 18.21 31.53
CA THR A 12 8.10 18.99 30.39
C THR A 12 8.57 18.44 29.04
N GLU A 13 9.79 17.91 28.94
CA GLU A 13 10.34 17.37 27.69
C GLU A 13 9.77 16.00 27.38
N LEU A 14 9.59 15.15 28.40
CA LEU A 14 8.88 13.87 28.26
C LEU A 14 7.43 14.07 27.80
N LYS A 15 6.73 15.06 28.36
CA LYS A 15 5.38 15.42 27.92
C LYS A 15 5.37 15.89 26.46
N ARG A 16 6.40 16.62 26.02
CA ARG A 16 6.51 17.12 24.65
C ARG A 16 6.75 15.98 23.66
N VAL A 17 7.69 15.09 23.96
CA VAL A 17 7.98 13.91 23.12
C VAL A 17 6.77 12.96 23.05
N LEU A 18 6.10 12.71 24.18
CA LEU A 18 4.89 11.91 24.22
C LEU A 18 3.72 12.57 23.47
N ALA A 19 3.64 13.90 23.44
CA ALA A 19 2.63 14.62 22.68
C ALA A 19 2.90 14.54 21.16
N ILE A 20 4.17 14.66 20.74
CA ILE A 20 4.58 14.52 19.34
C ILE A 20 4.31 13.10 18.86
N SER A 21 4.70 12.07 19.61
CA SER A 21 4.45 10.67 19.22
C SER A 21 2.96 10.35 19.14
N LYS A 22 2.14 10.92 20.03
CA LYS A 22 0.67 10.78 19.97
C LYS A 22 0.08 11.50 18.77
N LEU A 23 0.62 12.65 18.39
CA LEU A 23 0.16 13.42 17.22
C LEU A 23 0.53 12.74 15.92
N GLU A 24 1.75 12.20 15.78
CA GLU A 24 2.16 11.38 14.63
C GLU A 24 1.31 10.11 14.52
N GLN A 25 1.07 9.43 15.66
CA GLN A 25 0.12 8.31 15.70
C GLN A 25 -1.29 8.76 15.30
N TYR A 26 -1.74 9.95 15.72
CA TYR A 26 -3.04 10.50 15.35
C TYR A 26 -3.11 10.81 13.85
N GLU A 27 -2.05 11.36 13.25
CA GLU A 27 -1.97 11.67 11.83
C GLU A 27 -2.02 10.37 10.99
N GLU A 28 -1.29 9.33 11.42
CA GLU A 28 -1.36 7.98 10.83
C GLU A 28 -2.73 7.30 11.09
N LEU A 29 -3.40 7.60 12.21
CA LEU A 29 -4.76 7.16 12.57
C LEU A 29 -5.88 8.02 11.97
N THR A 30 -5.57 9.15 11.32
CA THR A 30 -6.59 10.03 10.73
C THR A 30 -7.04 9.59 9.34
N MET A 31 -6.60 8.42 8.85
CA MET A 31 -7.29 7.80 7.73
C MET A 31 -8.70 7.42 8.16
N THR A 32 -9.66 8.27 7.80
CA THR A 32 -11.07 8.05 8.04
C THR A 32 -11.51 6.79 7.29
N THR A 33 -12.56 6.13 7.78
CA THR A 33 -13.15 4.97 7.09
C THR A 33 -13.47 5.28 5.62
N ALA A 34 -13.83 6.53 5.30
CA ALA A 34 -14.07 6.98 3.93
C ALA A 34 -12.80 6.99 3.08
N GLU A 35 -11.69 7.54 3.59
CA GLU A 35 -10.40 7.55 2.88
C GLU A 35 -9.87 6.14 2.66
N ARG A 36 -10.04 5.24 3.63
CA ARG A 36 -9.68 3.82 3.46
C ARG A 36 -10.51 3.16 2.36
N LEU A 37 -11.82 3.36 2.34
CA LEU A 37 -12.70 2.85 1.28
C LEU A 37 -12.35 3.41 -0.11
N ILE A 38 -12.01 4.70 -0.19
CA ILE A 38 -11.57 5.33 -1.43
C ILE A 38 -10.24 4.71 -1.89
N SER A 39 -9.28 4.54 -1.00
CA SER A 39 -7.98 3.94 -1.32
C SER A 39 -8.12 2.49 -1.78
N GLU A 40 -8.93 1.68 -1.07
CA GLU A 40 -9.24 0.30 -1.45
C GLU A 40 -9.93 0.25 -2.82
N GLY A 41 -10.91 1.13 -3.07
CA GLY A 41 -11.62 1.21 -4.34
C GLY A 41 -10.72 1.61 -5.52
N ILE A 42 -9.82 2.59 -5.31
CA ILE A 42 -8.84 2.99 -6.32
C ILE A 42 -7.89 1.82 -6.63
N GLN A 43 -7.38 1.14 -5.60
CA GLN A 43 -6.47 0.01 -5.76
C GLN A 43 -7.13 -1.13 -6.55
N GLN A 44 -8.37 -1.49 -6.19
CA GLN A 44 -9.15 -2.50 -6.92
C GLN A 44 -9.43 -2.09 -8.36
N GLY A 45 -9.74 -0.81 -8.60
CA GLY A 45 -9.96 -0.27 -9.95
C GLY A 45 -8.71 -0.36 -10.83
N ILE A 46 -7.54 -0.02 -10.28
CA ILE A 46 -6.26 -0.13 -10.98
C ILE A 46 -5.95 -1.60 -11.31
N GLU A 47 -6.13 -2.50 -10.36
CA GLU A 47 -5.87 -3.93 -10.57
C GLU A 47 -6.78 -4.51 -11.66
N LYS A 48 -8.07 -4.19 -11.60
CA LYS A 48 -9.04 -4.62 -12.62
C LYS A 48 -8.71 -4.04 -14.00
N GLY A 49 -8.36 -2.76 -14.09
CA GLY A 49 -7.99 -2.12 -15.35
C GLY A 49 -6.73 -2.75 -15.98
N LYS A 50 -5.75 -3.13 -15.15
CA LYS A 50 -4.56 -3.86 -15.62
C LYS A 50 -4.91 -5.25 -16.15
N LEU A 51 -5.81 -5.98 -15.48
CA LEU A 51 -6.28 -7.29 -15.92
C LEU A 51 -7.04 -7.21 -17.25
N GLU A 52 -7.93 -6.22 -17.40
CA GLU A 52 -8.64 -5.96 -18.66
C GLU A 52 -7.65 -5.63 -19.79
N ALA A 53 -6.66 -4.77 -19.53
CA ALA A 53 -5.61 -4.45 -20.50
C ALA A 53 -4.80 -5.68 -20.90
N ALA A 54 -4.43 -6.55 -19.94
CA ALA A 54 -3.73 -7.80 -20.21
C ALA A 54 -4.53 -8.71 -21.16
N GLY A 55 -5.84 -8.85 -20.91
CA GLY A 55 -6.73 -9.61 -21.76
C GLY A 55 -6.90 -9.01 -23.15
N GLU A 56 -7.01 -7.69 -23.28
CA GLU A 56 -7.04 -7.02 -24.58
C GLU A 56 -5.74 -7.19 -25.36
N MET A 57 -4.58 -7.10 -24.68
CA MET A 57 -3.28 -7.32 -25.30
C MET A 57 -3.18 -8.72 -25.91
N LEU A 58 -3.60 -9.76 -25.17
CA LEU A 58 -3.66 -11.13 -25.66
C LEU A 58 -4.62 -11.28 -26.85
N LYS A 59 -5.80 -10.66 -26.78
CA LYS A 59 -6.77 -10.64 -27.90
C LYS A 59 -6.22 -9.97 -29.15
N LYS A 60 -5.34 -8.97 -29.00
CA LYS A 60 -4.64 -8.31 -30.11
C LYS A 60 -3.45 -9.12 -30.64
N GLY A 61 -3.20 -10.31 -30.11
CA GLY A 61 -2.14 -11.20 -30.56
C GLY A 61 -0.77 -10.89 -29.96
N ILE A 62 -0.71 -10.11 -28.86
CA ILE A 62 0.54 -9.90 -28.12
C ILE A 62 0.89 -11.19 -27.38
N ASP A 63 2.15 -11.61 -27.46
CA ASP A 63 2.63 -12.83 -26.81
C ASP A 63 2.42 -12.78 -25.30
N LEU A 64 2.04 -13.94 -24.73
CA LEU A 64 1.82 -14.09 -23.29
C LEU A 64 3.04 -13.63 -22.47
N LYS A 65 4.25 -13.97 -22.90
CA LYS A 65 5.48 -13.56 -22.22
C LYS A 65 5.59 -12.03 -22.11
N THR A 66 5.33 -11.32 -23.21
CA THR A 66 5.36 -9.86 -23.29
C THR A 66 4.26 -9.25 -22.41
N VAL A 67 3.06 -9.83 -22.39
CA VAL A 67 1.97 -9.38 -21.51
C VAL A 67 2.35 -9.52 -20.03
N LEU A 68 2.95 -10.65 -19.62
CA LEU A 68 3.40 -10.87 -18.25
C LEU A 68 4.51 -9.88 -17.85
N GLU A 69 5.45 -9.59 -18.75
CA GLU A 69 6.52 -8.61 -18.53
C GLU A 69 5.99 -7.17 -18.38
N ILE A 70 5.05 -6.75 -19.22
CA ILE A 70 4.48 -5.39 -19.20
C ILE A 70 3.56 -5.19 -17.99
N THR A 71 2.72 -6.17 -17.69
CA THR A 71 1.69 -6.04 -16.65
C THR A 71 2.21 -6.39 -15.26
N GLY A 72 3.31 -7.16 -15.19
CA GLY A 72 3.85 -7.71 -13.95
C GLY A 72 3.03 -8.86 -13.37
N PHE A 73 2.06 -9.39 -14.13
CA PHE A 73 1.25 -10.52 -13.68
C PHE A 73 1.98 -11.85 -13.86
N SER A 74 1.50 -12.85 -13.13
CA SER A 74 1.85 -14.25 -13.34
C SER A 74 0.80 -14.93 -14.24
N GLU A 75 1.19 -15.99 -14.94
CA GLU A 75 0.25 -16.77 -15.74
C GLU A 75 -0.90 -17.34 -14.87
N LYS A 76 -0.58 -17.71 -13.62
CA LYS A 76 -1.58 -18.18 -12.64
C LYS A 76 -2.65 -17.11 -12.38
N THR A 77 -2.23 -15.86 -12.19
CA THR A 77 -3.14 -14.72 -11.97
C THR A 77 -4.08 -14.54 -13.16
N LEU A 78 -3.58 -14.65 -14.39
CA LEU A 78 -4.42 -14.52 -15.58
C LEU A 78 -5.44 -15.66 -15.71
N LYS A 79 -5.06 -16.90 -15.37
CA LYS A 79 -5.96 -18.07 -15.35
C LYS A 79 -7.04 -17.96 -14.27
N GLU A 80 -6.65 -17.56 -13.06
CA GLU A 80 -7.58 -17.35 -11.94
C GLU A 80 -8.63 -16.28 -12.25
N ASN A 81 -8.28 -15.31 -13.09
CA ASN A 81 -9.17 -14.25 -13.55
C ASN A 81 -9.88 -14.56 -14.89
N GLY A 82 -9.73 -15.77 -15.43
CA GLY A 82 -10.43 -16.23 -16.65
C GLY A 82 -10.00 -15.51 -17.94
N ILE A 83 -8.80 -14.93 -17.96
CA ILE A 83 -8.23 -14.26 -19.14
C ILE A 83 -7.56 -15.27 -20.09
N LEU A 84 -7.00 -16.34 -19.52
CA LEU A 84 -6.41 -17.50 -20.18
C LEU A 84 -7.27 -18.73 -19.91
#